data_AF-E3K8P7-F1
#
_entry.id   AF-E3K8P7-F1
#
_cell.length_a   1.000
_cell.length_b   1.000
_cell.length_c   1.000
_cell.angle_alpha   90.00
_cell.angle_beta   90.00
_cell.angle_gamma   90.00
#
_symmetry.space_group_name_H-M   'P 1'
#
loop_
_entity.id
_entity.type
_entity.pdbx_description
1 polymer ?
#
loop_
_entity_poly.entity_id
_entity_poly.type
_entity_poly.pdbx_seq_one_letter_code
_entity_poly.pdbx_strand_id
1 'polypeptide(L)'
;MISLNTASVPFDKLKYFLKNGLEERLPSKADIHVLNGWRPSTLMSYNSAVAKFNRFLTSEGIVSLVLPVTASLLEEFVSGQAETTATFPDDNNPRLALLLKASAKKDESSVTAKMKLPVMLWHMAHLWKSLVLGDELDRAVLDVSIVAFWGLARLAELTYIKDGNSINFGTSVLTTDVSFTESVNLGAVVTLTVRNAKTAKPGSPQIITLCEQHHELCPVLAVKRRLASSAGETTSLFGYKNGPDRIHLTRYQVASRVEEVLTNGGFPGIKGHSFRVGGASIRSALGMSQSDLCALGRWKSDCFKLYIRKYSDSDLKRTRLLLHHGPPYHLCPRLWALCSSITP
;
A
#
# COMPACT_ATOMS: atom_id res chain seq x y z
N MET A 1 25.53 16.73 9.63
CA MET A 1 24.26 17.36 10.04
C MET A 1 23.11 16.47 9.60
N ILE A 2 22.49 15.75 10.53
CA ILE A 2 21.36 14.86 10.25
C ILE A 2 20.14 15.76 10.02
N SER A 3 19.68 15.87 8.76
CA SER A 3 18.43 16.56 8.43
C SER A 3 17.26 15.71 8.95
N LEU A 4 16.75 16.06 10.13
CA LEU A 4 15.48 15.54 10.67
C LEU A 4 14.32 16.18 9.91
N ASN A 5 14.09 15.71 8.68
CA ASN A 5 12.95 16.13 7.88
C ASN A 5 11.70 15.34 8.33
N THR A 6 11.10 15.81 9.42
CA THR A 6 9.84 15.27 9.96
C THR A 6 8.68 15.90 9.19
N ALA A 7 7.85 15.07 8.56
CA ALA A 7 6.48 15.50 8.30
C ALA A 7 5.89 15.88 9.67
N SER A 8 5.57 17.16 9.88
CA SER A 8 5.10 17.63 11.17
C SER A 8 3.91 16.79 11.62
N VAL A 9 3.99 16.24 12.83
CA VAL A 9 2.88 15.51 13.43
C VAL A 9 1.68 16.48 13.50
N PRO A 10 0.50 16.12 12.96
CA PRO A 10 -0.66 16.99 12.99
C PRO A 10 -1.29 16.95 14.39
N PHE A 11 -0.68 17.68 15.34
CA PHE A 11 -1.11 17.71 16.74
C PHE A 11 -2.57 18.16 16.90
N ASP A 12 -3.03 19.04 16.01
CA ASP A 12 -4.44 19.45 15.87
C ASP A 12 -5.40 18.26 15.66
N LYS A 13 -4.91 17.20 15.02
CA LYS A 13 -5.71 15.99 14.73
C LYS A 13 -5.60 14.91 15.80
N LEU A 14 -4.73 15.07 16.79
CA LEU A 14 -4.47 14.10 17.86
C LEU A 14 -5.17 14.42 19.18
N LYS A 15 -6.30 15.13 19.10
CA LYS A 15 -7.03 15.67 20.26
C LYS A 15 -7.41 14.67 21.36
N TYR A 16 -7.54 13.38 21.06
CA TYR A 16 -7.84 12.36 22.08
C TYR A 16 -6.57 11.73 22.63
N PHE A 17 -5.58 11.47 21.77
CA PHE A 17 -4.36 10.79 22.15
C PHE A 17 -3.45 11.62 23.06
N LEU A 18 -3.51 12.95 22.97
CA LEU A 18 -2.68 13.86 23.77
C LEU A 18 -3.22 14.10 25.19
N LYS A 19 -4.44 13.65 25.48
CA LYS A 19 -5.10 13.82 26.77
C LYS A 19 -4.48 12.95 27.85
N ASN A 20 -4.61 13.39 29.10
CA ASN A 20 -4.35 12.56 30.26
C ASN A 20 -5.63 11.80 30.65
N GLY A 21 -6.00 10.80 29.85
CA GLY A 21 -7.27 10.11 30.00
C GLY A 21 -8.40 10.94 29.39
N LEU A 22 -9.31 11.45 30.23
CA LEU A 22 -10.38 12.35 29.80
C LEU A 22 -10.00 13.84 29.93
N GLU A 23 -8.92 14.14 30.66
CA GLU A 23 -8.47 15.51 30.92
C GLU A 23 -7.62 16.08 29.79
N GLU A 24 -7.84 17.35 29.46
CA GLU A 24 -6.99 18.08 28.51
C GLU A 24 -5.57 18.22 29.06
N ARG A 25 -4.58 17.88 28.23
CA ARG A 25 -3.16 18.05 28.58
C ARG A 25 -2.41 18.60 27.38
N LEU A 26 -1.56 19.60 27.63
CA LEU A 26 -0.61 20.08 26.64
C LEU A 26 0.60 19.12 26.55
N PRO A 27 1.03 18.74 25.34
CA PRO A 27 2.20 17.87 25.19
C PRO A 27 3.48 18.61 25.60
N SER A 28 4.33 17.94 26.37
CA SER A 28 5.67 18.43 26.72
C SER A 28 6.63 18.38 25.52
N LYS A 29 7.79 19.02 25.63
CA LYS A 29 8.86 18.91 24.61
C LYS A 29 9.31 17.46 24.39
N ALA A 30 9.34 16.65 25.45
CA ALA A 30 9.67 15.23 25.35
C ALA A 30 8.57 14.46 24.60
N ASP A 31 7.28 14.73 24.88
CA ASP A 31 6.17 14.12 24.14
C ASP A 31 6.25 14.44 22.65
N ILE A 32 6.49 15.71 22.31
CA ILE A 32 6.65 16.14 20.91
C ILE A 32 7.82 15.39 20.24
N HIS A 33 8.96 15.28 20.92
CA HIS A 33 10.12 14.55 20.40
C HIS A 33 9.80 13.07 20.15
N VAL A 34 9.17 12.40 21.11
CA VAL A 34 8.76 10.99 20.99
C VAL A 34 7.76 10.82 19.85
N LEU A 35 6.71 11.64 19.79
CA LEU A 35 5.65 11.54 18.78
C LEU A 35 6.18 11.79 17.36
N ASN A 36 7.15 12.69 17.19
CA ASN A 36 7.83 12.90 15.91
C ASN A 36 8.60 11.67 15.41
N GLY A 37 8.93 10.72 16.29
CA GLY A 37 9.51 9.43 15.92
C GLY A 37 8.51 8.44 15.30
N TRP A 38 7.21 8.69 15.43
CA TRP A 38 6.16 7.79 14.92
C TRP A 38 5.63 8.24 13.55
N ARG A 39 5.12 7.27 12.77
CA ARG A 39 4.40 7.57 11.52
C ARG A 39 3.10 8.31 11.84
N PRO A 40 2.76 9.40 11.10
CA PRO A 40 1.48 10.11 11.28
C PRO A 40 0.25 9.20 11.19
N SER A 41 0.27 8.21 10.30
CA SER A 41 -0.81 7.22 10.17
C SER A 41 -1.00 6.36 11.41
N THR A 42 0.09 6.04 12.12
CA THR A 42 0.03 5.23 13.35
C THR A 42 -0.58 6.06 14.48
N LEU A 43 -0.11 7.31 14.64
CA LEU A 43 -0.67 8.23 15.64
C LEU A 43 -2.16 8.49 15.40
N MET A 44 -2.59 8.66 14.14
CA MET A 44 -4.01 8.83 13.81
C MET A 44 -4.84 7.58 14.14
N SER A 45 -4.28 6.38 13.96
CA SER A 45 -4.91 5.12 14.35
C SER A 45 -5.05 5.02 15.86
N TYR A 46 -4.01 5.39 16.62
CA TYR A 46 -4.06 5.38 18.09
C TYR A 46 -5.05 6.41 18.62
N ASN A 47 -5.05 7.63 18.06
CA ASN A 47 -6.05 8.65 18.39
C ASN A 47 -7.49 8.15 18.13
N SER A 48 -7.70 7.41 17.04
CA SER A 48 -9.00 6.79 16.77
C SER A 48 -9.36 5.69 17.78
N ALA A 49 -8.38 4.90 18.23
CA ALA A 49 -8.59 3.89 19.27
C ALA A 49 -8.93 4.53 20.63
N VAL A 50 -8.20 5.58 21.04
CA VAL A 50 -8.50 6.34 22.26
C VAL A 50 -9.88 7.00 22.16
N ALA A 51 -10.24 7.54 20.99
CA ALA A 51 -11.58 8.10 20.78
C ALA A 51 -12.72 7.06 20.95
N LYS A 52 -12.47 5.78 20.62
CA LYS A 52 -13.41 4.69 20.88
C LYS A 52 -13.46 4.33 22.36
N PHE A 53 -12.30 4.22 23.01
CA PHE A 53 -12.21 3.97 24.44
C PHE A 53 -12.93 5.04 25.26
N ASN A 54 -12.73 6.32 24.94
CA ASN A 54 -13.41 7.42 25.63
C ASN A 54 -14.93 7.38 25.47
N ARG A 55 -15.45 6.89 24.33
CA ARG A 55 -16.89 6.67 24.15
C ARG A 55 -17.42 5.55 25.04
N PHE A 56 -16.65 4.47 25.20
CA PHE A 56 -16.97 3.40 26.15
C PHE A 56 -16.99 3.94 27.59
N LEU A 57 -15.99 4.73 28.00
CA LEU A 57 -16.01 5.38 29.32
C LEU A 57 -17.30 6.20 29.53
N THR A 58 -17.70 6.95 28.50
CA THR A 58 -18.94 7.75 28.55
C THR A 58 -20.19 6.86 28.66
N SER A 59 -20.24 5.70 27.99
CA SER A 59 -21.37 4.78 28.10
C SER A 59 -21.46 4.10 29.46
N GLU A 60 -20.34 3.85 30.12
CA GLU A 60 -20.28 3.34 31.50
C GLU A 60 -20.51 4.44 32.55
N GLY A 61 -20.83 5.67 32.13
CA GLY A 61 -21.03 6.80 33.04
C GLY A 61 -19.75 7.34 33.69
N ILE A 62 -18.58 6.94 33.20
CA ILE A 62 -17.28 7.42 33.68
C ILE A 62 -17.00 8.79 33.05
N VAL A 63 -17.14 9.84 33.86
CA VAL A 63 -16.98 11.24 33.43
C VAL A 63 -15.58 11.82 33.71
N SER A 64 -14.78 11.16 34.54
CA SER A 64 -13.41 11.56 34.85
C SER A 64 -12.48 10.34 34.94
N LEU A 65 -11.32 10.45 34.31
CA LEU A 65 -10.27 9.44 34.33
C LEU A 65 -8.93 10.11 34.01
N VAL A 66 -7.91 9.80 34.79
CA VAL A 66 -6.52 10.21 34.60
C VAL A 66 -5.67 8.96 34.37
N LEU A 67 -4.64 9.03 33.51
CA LEU A 67 -3.78 7.88 33.24
C LEU A 67 -2.87 7.57 34.45
N PRO A 68 -2.46 6.30 34.65
CA PRO A 68 -2.70 5.13 33.77
C PRO A 68 -4.09 4.53 33.93
N VAL A 69 -4.64 4.02 32.81
CA VAL A 69 -5.89 3.24 32.84
C VAL A 69 -5.66 1.93 33.61
N THR A 70 -6.61 1.54 34.45
CA THR A 70 -6.55 0.26 35.16
C THR A 70 -6.74 -0.91 34.20
N ALA A 71 -6.16 -2.07 34.55
CA ALA A 71 -6.32 -3.29 33.80
C ALA A 71 -7.76 -3.74 33.66
N SER A 72 -8.53 -3.68 34.75
CA SER A 72 -9.93 -4.07 34.78
C SER A 72 -10.76 -3.27 33.77
N LEU A 73 -10.54 -1.96 33.69
CA LEU A 73 -11.29 -1.09 32.79
C LEU A 73 -10.90 -1.31 31.31
N LEU A 74 -9.64 -1.65 31.03
CA LEU A 74 -9.22 -2.08 29.70
C LEU A 74 -9.81 -3.45 29.34
N GLU A 75 -9.87 -4.37 30.29
CA GLU A 75 -10.50 -5.68 30.13
C GLU A 75 -12.00 -5.54 29.84
N GLU A 76 -12.71 -4.68 30.57
CA GLU A 76 -14.13 -4.38 30.33
C GLU A 76 -14.35 -3.77 28.95
N PHE A 77 -13.50 -2.85 28.51
CA PHE A 77 -13.60 -2.29 27.16
C PHE A 77 -13.41 -3.35 26.07
N VAL A 78 -12.42 -4.23 26.23
CA VAL A 78 -12.13 -5.32 25.28
C VAL A 78 -13.21 -6.40 25.33
N SER A 79 -13.76 -6.68 26.51
CA SER A 79 -14.79 -7.71 26.74
C SER A 79 -16.20 -7.22 26.43
N GLY A 80 -16.47 -5.92 26.53
CA GLY A 80 -17.71 -5.29 26.04
C GLY A 80 -17.83 -5.34 24.51
N GLN A 81 -16.75 -5.71 23.81
CA GLN A 81 -16.78 -6.11 22.39
C GLN A 81 -17.06 -7.61 22.20
N ALA A 82 -17.01 -8.43 23.25
CA ALA A 82 -17.23 -9.89 23.21
C ALA A 82 -17.76 -10.43 24.55
N GLU A 83 -19.09 -10.55 24.68
CA GLU A 83 -19.78 -11.15 25.83
C GLU A 83 -19.16 -12.51 26.27
N THR A 84 -18.60 -12.59 27.48
CA THR A 84 -18.97 -13.50 28.61
C THR A 84 -17.89 -13.60 29.70
N THR A 85 -18.39 -13.83 30.91
CA THR A 85 -17.79 -13.80 32.27
C THR A 85 -16.86 -14.96 32.63
N ALA A 86 -15.70 -14.67 33.25
CA ALA A 86 -15.02 -15.50 34.26
C ALA A 86 -13.88 -14.72 34.95
N THR A 87 -13.68 -14.92 36.27
CA THR A 87 -12.71 -14.21 37.13
C THR A 87 -11.33 -14.89 37.24
N PHE A 88 -10.34 -14.13 37.74
CA PHE A 88 -8.99 -14.49 38.27
C PHE A 88 -7.79 -14.52 37.29
N PRO A 89 -6.51 -14.50 37.77
CA PRO A 89 -5.80 -13.52 38.61
C PRO A 89 -4.51 -12.96 37.92
N ASP A 90 -3.68 -12.24 38.69
CA ASP A 90 -2.66 -11.23 38.34
C ASP A 90 -1.50 -11.66 37.39
N ASP A 91 -1.47 -11.09 36.18
CA ASP A 91 -0.33 -10.35 35.62
C ASP A 91 -0.60 -9.91 34.16
N ASN A 92 -0.41 -8.62 33.92
CA ASN A 92 -1.10 -7.80 32.91
C ASN A 92 -0.68 -7.92 31.42
N ASN A 93 -0.18 -9.05 30.95
CA ASN A 93 0.26 -9.19 29.54
C ASN A 93 -0.30 -10.41 28.80
N PRO A 94 -0.31 -11.63 29.37
CA PRO A 94 -0.85 -12.81 28.69
C PRO A 94 -2.38 -12.78 28.57
N ARG A 95 -3.07 -12.15 29.53
CA ARG A 95 -4.54 -12.14 29.63
C ARG A 95 -5.20 -11.26 28.57
N LEU A 96 -4.69 -10.06 28.34
CA LEU A 96 -5.10 -9.20 27.21
C LEU A 96 -4.84 -9.88 25.86
N ALA A 97 -3.71 -10.58 25.72
CA ALA A 97 -3.42 -11.37 24.52
C ALA A 97 -4.41 -12.52 24.31
N LEU A 98 -4.83 -13.19 25.40
CA LEU A 98 -5.86 -14.23 25.38
C LEU A 98 -7.26 -13.67 25.08
N LEU A 99 -7.62 -12.50 25.63
CA LEU A 99 -8.88 -11.81 25.32
C LEU A 99 -8.94 -11.43 23.84
N LEU A 100 -7.88 -10.81 23.31
CA LEU A 100 -7.79 -10.49 21.88
C LEU A 100 -7.86 -11.76 21.01
N LYS A 101 -7.26 -12.87 21.46
CA LYS A 101 -7.31 -14.16 20.76
C LYS A 101 -8.70 -14.81 20.81
N ALA A 102 -9.39 -14.72 21.94
CA ALA A 102 -10.74 -15.22 22.12
C ALA A 102 -11.76 -14.41 21.29
N SER A 103 -11.67 -13.08 21.34
CA SER A 103 -12.46 -12.18 20.47
C SER A 103 -12.17 -12.46 19.00
N ALA A 104 -10.90 -12.61 18.60
CA ALA A 104 -10.55 -12.96 17.22
C ALA A 104 -11.14 -14.31 16.77
N LYS A 105 -11.23 -15.31 17.66
CA LYS A 105 -11.84 -16.63 17.37
C LYS A 105 -13.36 -16.55 17.27
N LYS A 106 -14.01 -15.71 18.09
CA LYS A 106 -15.46 -15.43 18.01
C LYS A 106 -15.77 -14.63 16.74
N ASP A 107 -14.94 -13.66 16.38
CA ASP A 107 -15.01 -12.88 15.14
C ASP A 107 -14.75 -13.73 13.90
N GLU A 108 -13.88 -14.74 13.97
CA GLU A 108 -13.64 -15.69 12.87
C GLU A 108 -14.91 -16.50 12.52
N SER A 109 -15.74 -16.79 13.52
CA SER A 109 -17.02 -17.49 13.33
C SER A 109 -18.15 -16.59 12.85
N SER A 110 -18.07 -15.26 13.05
CA SER A 110 -19.12 -14.30 12.70
C SER A 110 -18.79 -13.39 11.51
N VAL A 111 -17.51 -13.25 11.15
CA VAL A 111 -17.05 -12.43 10.03
C VAL A 111 -15.92 -13.17 9.31
N THR A 112 -16.26 -13.89 8.23
CA THR A 112 -15.28 -14.09 7.15
C THR A 112 -14.93 -12.69 6.64
N ALA A 113 -13.84 -12.10 7.14
CA ALA A 113 -13.36 -10.81 6.68
C ALA A 113 -13.26 -10.87 5.16
N LYS A 114 -14.19 -10.22 4.45
CA LYS A 114 -14.39 -10.38 2.99
C LYS A 114 -13.04 -10.22 2.31
N MET A 115 -12.45 -11.35 1.90
CA MET A 115 -11.09 -11.37 1.39
C MET A 115 -11.05 -10.43 0.19
N LYS A 116 -10.15 -9.43 0.24
CA LYS A 116 -10.04 -8.43 -0.83
C LYS A 116 -9.88 -9.14 -2.18
N LEU A 117 -10.62 -8.67 -3.19
CA LEU A 117 -10.56 -9.20 -4.56
C LEU A 117 -9.16 -8.94 -5.15
N PRO A 118 -8.56 -9.92 -5.84
CA PRO A 118 -7.29 -9.71 -6.55
C PRO A 118 -7.51 -8.89 -7.82
N VAL A 119 -6.55 -8.01 -8.16
CA VAL A 119 -6.41 -7.56 -9.54
C VAL A 119 -5.92 -8.75 -10.36
N MET A 120 -6.62 -9.12 -11.42
CA MET A 120 -6.26 -10.23 -12.29
C MET A 120 -5.63 -9.66 -13.56
N LEU A 121 -4.95 -10.48 -14.34
CA LEU A 121 -4.25 -9.99 -15.53
C LEU A 121 -5.19 -9.35 -16.55
N TRP A 122 -6.43 -9.83 -16.68
CA TRP A 122 -7.43 -9.20 -17.54
C TRP A 122 -7.94 -7.85 -17.01
N HIS A 123 -7.93 -7.62 -15.69
CA HIS A 123 -8.19 -6.28 -15.13
C HIS A 123 -7.07 -5.32 -15.52
N MET A 124 -5.81 -5.78 -15.51
CA MET A 124 -4.66 -5.00 -16.00
C MET A 124 -4.76 -4.71 -17.50
N ALA A 125 -5.17 -5.70 -18.31
CA ALA A 125 -5.40 -5.52 -19.73
C ALA A 125 -6.52 -4.50 -20.01
N HIS A 126 -7.60 -4.52 -19.21
CA HIS A 126 -8.67 -3.53 -19.29
C HIS A 126 -8.18 -2.13 -18.92
N LEU A 127 -7.44 -1.98 -17.81
CA LEU A 127 -6.81 -0.71 -17.43
C LEU A 127 -5.93 -0.17 -18.56
N TRP A 128 -5.10 -1.03 -19.16
CA TRP A 128 -4.25 -0.63 -20.27
C TRP A 128 -5.08 -0.11 -21.45
N LYS A 129 -6.09 -0.87 -21.89
CA LYS A 129 -6.96 -0.49 -23.01
C LYS A 129 -7.66 0.86 -22.76
N SER A 130 -8.11 1.09 -21.52
CA SER A 130 -8.86 2.29 -21.17
C SER A 130 -7.98 3.53 -20.95
N LEU A 131 -6.72 3.36 -20.53
CA LEU A 131 -5.88 4.47 -20.07
C LEU A 131 -4.71 4.82 -21.00
N VAL A 132 -4.27 3.90 -21.87
CA VAL A 132 -3.05 4.09 -22.66
C VAL A 132 -3.13 5.29 -23.62
N LEU A 133 -4.32 5.55 -24.17
CA LEU A 133 -4.60 6.71 -25.04
C LEU A 133 -5.23 7.89 -24.28
N GLY A 134 -5.28 7.81 -22.95
CA GLY A 134 -5.81 8.87 -22.11
C GLY A 134 -4.86 10.07 -22.01
N ASP A 135 -5.23 10.98 -21.12
CA ASP A 135 -4.41 12.12 -20.76
C ASP A 135 -3.12 11.70 -20.00
N GLU A 136 -2.33 12.69 -19.62
CA GLU A 136 -1.07 12.46 -18.90
C GLU A 136 -1.29 11.82 -17.52
N LEU A 137 -2.41 12.12 -16.85
CA LEU A 137 -2.82 11.49 -15.60
C LEU A 137 -3.11 10.00 -15.82
N ASP A 138 -3.92 9.66 -16.82
CA ASP A 138 -4.32 8.30 -17.15
C ASP A 138 -3.10 7.42 -17.48
N ARG A 139 -2.18 7.92 -18.30
CA ARG A 139 -0.93 7.22 -18.60
C ARG A 139 -0.06 7.00 -17.35
N ALA A 140 0.01 7.99 -16.47
CA ALA A 140 0.75 7.87 -15.22
C ALA A 140 0.08 6.87 -14.26
N VAL A 141 -1.25 6.87 -14.16
CA VAL A 141 -2.06 5.92 -13.38
C VAL A 141 -1.87 4.49 -13.90
N LEU A 142 -1.83 4.31 -15.22
CA LEU A 142 -1.53 3.02 -15.83
C LEU A 142 -0.12 2.52 -15.46
N ASP A 143 0.89 3.37 -15.64
CA ASP A 143 2.29 3.00 -15.38
C ASP A 143 2.51 2.63 -13.90
N VAL A 144 1.98 3.41 -12.94
CA VAL A 144 2.09 3.06 -11.51
C VAL A 144 1.32 1.78 -11.16
N SER A 145 0.20 1.51 -11.84
CA SER A 145 -0.57 0.27 -11.64
C SER A 145 0.20 -0.95 -12.12
N ILE A 146 0.86 -0.86 -13.29
CA ILE A 146 1.74 -1.91 -13.83
C ILE A 146 2.87 -2.19 -12.85
N VAL A 147 3.55 -1.15 -12.37
CA VAL A 147 4.65 -1.31 -11.40
C VAL A 147 4.16 -1.86 -10.07
N ALA A 148 3.00 -1.43 -9.57
CA ALA A 148 2.43 -1.94 -8.33
C ALA A 148 2.10 -3.44 -8.43
N PHE A 149 1.54 -3.87 -9.56
CA PHE A 149 1.18 -5.26 -9.82
C PHE A 149 2.42 -6.16 -9.92
N TRP A 150 3.37 -5.80 -10.79
CA TRP A 150 4.56 -6.64 -11.00
C TRP A 150 5.56 -6.54 -9.86
N GLY A 151 5.70 -5.39 -9.21
CA GLY A 151 6.63 -5.20 -8.10
C GLY A 151 6.09 -5.63 -6.73
N LEU A 152 4.87 -6.16 -6.66
CA LEU A 152 4.17 -6.46 -5.40
C LEU A 152 4.19 -5.26 -4.43
N ALA A 153 4.12 -4.05 -4.99
CA ALA A 153 4.26 -2.82 -4.24
C ALA A 153 2.94 -2.48 -3.55
N ARG A 154 3.03 -1.86 -2.37
CA ARG A 154 1.85 -1.15 -1.86
C ARG A 154 1.73 0.15 -2.64
N LEU A 155 0.50 0.56 -2.97
CA LEU A 155 0.31 1.81 -3.70
C LEU A 155 0.93 3.02 -2.97
N ALA A 156 0.84 3.05 -1.64
CA ALA A 156 1.48 4.08 -0.81
C ALA A 156 3.02 4.09 -0.84
N GLU A 157 3.68 3.05 -1.36
CA GLU A 157 5.13 3.04 -1.60
C GLU A 157 5.48 3.77 -2.91
N LEU A 158 4.52 3.95 -3.83
CA LEU A 158 4.72 4.50 -5.17
C LEU A 158 4.01 5.85 -5.40
N THR A 159 3.18 6.29 -4.46
CA THR A 159 2.37 7.52 -4.57
C THR A 159 2.73 8.54 -3.49
N TYR A 160 2.37 9.80 -3.72
CA TYR A 160 2.79 10.95 -2.92
C TYR A 160 1.63 11.48 -2.06
N ILE A 161 1.96 12.29 -1.03
CA ILE A 161 1.00 12.84 -0.09
C ILE A 161 0.17 13.96 -0.74
N LYS A 162 0.82 14.78 -1.56
CA LYS A 162 0.25 15.92 -2.27
C LYS A 162 0.73 15.90 -3.72
N ASP A 163 -0.04 16.55 -4.57
CA ASP A 163 0.14 16.63 -6.02
C ASP A 163 0.98 17.84 -6.49
N GLY A 164 1.11 18.88 -5.67
CA GLY A 164 1.89 20.08 -5.97
C GLY A 164 3.41 19.98 -5.68
N ASN A 165 4.15 21.02 -6.06
CA ASN A 165 5.62 21.08 -6.23
C ASN A 165 6.52 20.67 -5.03
N SER A 166 5.97 20.47 -3.83
CA SER A 166 6.76 20.05 -2.66
C SER A 166 6.81 18.52 -2.55
N ILE A 167 7.99 17.94 -2.79
CA ILE A 167 8.25 16.51 -2.58
C ILE A 167 9.03 16.31 -1.29
N ASN A 168 8.62 15.33 -0.49
CA ASN A 168 9.45 14.85 0.60
C ASN A 168 10.46 13.81 0.06
N PHE A 169 11.66 14.26 -0.30
CA PHE A 169 12.74 13.43 -0.83
C PHE A 169 13.18 12.30 0.12
N GLY A 170 12.96 12.44 1.43
CA GLY A 170 13.35 11.42 2.41
C GLY A 170 12.41 10.21 2.48
N THR A 171 11.18 10.34 1.97
CA THR A 171 10.13 9.31 2.12
C THR A 171 9.44 8.92 0.81
N SER A 172 9.80 9.57 -0.29
CA SER A 172 9.20 9.37 -1.60
C SER A 172 10.14 8.59 -2.52
N VAL A 173 9.59 7.86 -3.49
CA VAL A 173 10.37 7.25 -4.58
C VAL A 173 10.63 8.30 -5.64
N LEU A 174 11.90 8.50 -5.98
CA LEU A 174 12.37 9.53 -6.91
C LEU A 174 12.88 8.93 -8.22
N THR A 175 13.08 9.79 -9.21
CA THR A 175 13.74 9.44 -10.48
C THR A 175 15.17 8.92 -10.24
N THR A 176 15.85 9.40 -9.20
CA THR A 176 17.20 8.97 -8.80
C THR A 176 17.24 7.66 -8.00
N ASP A 177 16.09 7.11 -7.61
CA ASP A 177 16.00 5.82 -6.90
C ASP A 177 15.88 4.63 -7.87
N VAL A 178 15.99 4.86 -9.18
CA VAL A 178 15.90 3.84 -10.23
C VAL A 178 17.29 3.36 -10.63
N SER A 179 17.48 2.05 -10.73
CA SER A 179 18.68 1.46 -11.32
C SER A 179 18.31 0.37 -12.32
N PHE A 180 19.04 0.34 -13.43
CA PHE A 180 18.89 -0.63 -14.51
C PHE A 180 20.05 -1.61 -14.49
N THR A 181 19.74 -2.89 -14.67
CA THR A 181 20.69 -3.99 -14.78
C THR A 181 20.24 -4.94 -15.87
N GLU A 182 21.15 -5.73 -16.42
CA GLU A 182 20.82 -6.80 -17.37
C GLU A 182 21.00 -8.16 -16.69
N SER A 183 20.07 -9.06 -16.95
CA SER A 183 20.12 -10.44 -16.52
C SER A 183 20.07 -11.36 -17.72
N VAL A 184 21.00 -12.31 -17.78
CA VAL A 184 21.09 -13.31 -18.87
C VAL A 184 19.75 -14.05 -19.07
N ASN A 185 19.02 -14.32 -17.98
CA ASN A 185 17.79 -15.12 -18.03
C ASN A 185 16.51 -14.28 -17.99
N LEU A 186 16.58 -13.02 -17.55
CA LEU A 186 15.39 -12.18 -17.29
C LEU A 186 15.33 -10.91 -18.15
N GLY A 187 16.32 -10.70 -19.02
CA GLY A 187 16.44 -9.48 -19.82
C GLY A 187 16.74 -8.27 -18.96
N ALA A 188 16.17 -7.12 -19.32
CA ALA A 188 16.32 -5.90 -18.53
C ALA A 188 15.63 -6.03 -17.16
N VAL A 189 16.33 -5.64 -16.11
CA VAL A 189 15.83 -5.61 -14.73
C VAL A 189 15.94 -4.20 -14.19
N VAL A 190 14.83 -3.71 -13.62
CA VAL A 190 14.77 -2.42 -12.92
C VAL A 190 14.62 -2.65 -11.44
N THR A 191 15.44 -1.97 -10.65
CA THR A 191 15.31 -1.91 -9.20
C THR A 191 14.87 -0.52 -8.75
N LEU A 192 13.81 -0.43 -7.95
CA LEU A 192 13.37 0.80 -7.31
C LEU A 192 13.74 0.77 -5.82
N THR A 193 14.48 1.77 -5.37
CA THR A 193 14.86 1.92 -3.97
C THR A 193 13.75 2.65 -3.20
N VAL A 194 12.98 1.91 -2.41
CA VAL A 194 11.93 2.45 -1.54
C VAL A 194 12.53 2.76 -0.17
N ARG A 195 12.73 4.04 0.09
CA ARG A 195 13.17 4.54 1.40
C ARG A 195 12.02 4.50 2.39
N ASN A 196 12.32 4.25 3.66
CA ASN A 196 11.32 4.40 4.73
C ASN A 196 10.05 3.54 4.53
N ALA A 197 10.18 2.27 4.13
CA ALA A 197 9.04 1.34 4.13
C ALA A 197 8.59 1.01 5.57
N LYS A 198 7.29 0.76 5.79
CA LYS A 198 6.69 0.52 7.13
C LYS A 198 7.38 -0.59 7.95
N THR A 199 8.03 -1.54 7.28
CA THR A 199 8.68 -2.72 7.88
C THR A 199 10.21 -2.66 7.83
N ALA A 200 10.78 -1.56 7.33
CA ALA A 200 12.22 -1.36 7.29
C ALA A 200 12.73 -0.78 8.61
N LYS A 201 13.91 -1.25 9.05
CA LYS A 201 14.66 -0.53 10.08
C LYS A 201 15.04 0.85 9.55
N PRO A 202 15.13 1.89 10.39
CA PRO A 202 15.70 3.17 9.98
C PRO A 202 17.03 2.97 9.25
N GLY A 203 17.19 3.56 8.07
CA GLY A 203 18.41 3.44 7.26
C GLY A 203 18.52 2.17 6.39
N SER A 204 17.56 1.24 6.42
CA SER A 204 17.56 0.05 5.54
C SER A 204 16.54 0.19 4.40
N PRO A 205 16.92 0.68 3.21
CA PRO A 205 15.98 0.77 2.08
C PRO A 205 15.42 -0.61 1.70
N GLN A 206 14.21 -0.62 1.14
CA GLN A 206 13.63 -1.82 0.53
C GLN A 206 13.75 -1.72 -0.99
N ILE A 207 13.99 -2.84 -1.67
CA ILE A 207 14.16 -2.87 -3.11
C ILE A 207 12.93 -3.51 -3.75
N ILE A 208 12.34 -2.84 -4.74
CA ILE A 208 11.36 -3.45 -5.65
C ILE A 208 12.10 -3.86 -6.91
N THR A 209 12.10 -5.16 -7.23
CA THR A 209 12.69 -5.69 -8.45
C THR A 209 11.60 -5.93 -9.50
N LEU A 210 11.80 -5.40 -10.70
CA LEU A 210 10.91 -5.48 -11.84
C LEU A 210 11.67 -6.11 -13.00
N CYS A 211 11.17 -7.23 -13.52
CA CYS A 211 11.76 -7.89 -14.69
C CYS A 211 11.02 -7.45 -15.95
N GLU A 212 11.74 -7.36 -17.05
CA GLU A 212 11.18 -7.12 -18.37
C GLU A 212 10.12 -8.17 -18.72
N GLN A 213 9.08 -7.73 -19.44
CA GLN A 213 8.04 -8.59 -20.00
C GLN A 213 7.88 -8.25 -21.47
N HIS A 214 7.63 -9.25 -22.32
CA HIS A 214 7.48 -9.07 -23.76
C HIS A 214 6.02 -8.79 -24.17
N HIS A 215 5.38 -7.85 -23.47
CA HIS A 215 4.00 -7.40 -23.72
C HIS A 215 3.77 -5.99 -23.15
N GLU A 216 2.63 -5.38 -23.44
CA GLU A 216 2.31 -3.97 -23.16
C GLU A 216 2.26 -3.65 -21.66
N LEU A 217 2.01 -4.66 -20.82
CA LEU A 217 2.06 -4.55 -19.36
C LEU A 217 3.49 -4.67 -18.79
N CYS A 218 4.54 -4.38 -19.58
CA CYS A 218 5.93 -4.46 -19.12
C CYS A 218 6.25 -3.39 -18.07
N PRO A 219 6.70 -3.78 -16.86
CA PRO A 219 7.01 -2.82 -15.80
C PRO A 219 8.31 -2.04 -16.06
N VAL A 220 9.26 -2.60 -16.80
CA VAL A 220 10.49 -1.89 -17.21
C VAL A 220 10.15 -0.74 -18.15
N LEU A 221 9.29 -0.98 -19.15
CA LEU A 221 8.81 0.07 -20.05
C LEU A 221 7.99 1.13 -19.32
N ALA A 222 7.15 0.73 -18.35
CA ALA A 222 6.41 1.68 -17.52
C ALA A 222 7.34 2.62 -16.74
N VAL A 223 8.42 2.10 -16.15
CA VAL A 223 9.42 2.94 -15.46
C VAL A 223 10.15 3.86 -16.45
N LYS A 224 10.57 3.34 -17.62
CA LYS A 224 11.21 4.15 -18.67
C LYS A 224 10.33 5.32 -19.11
N ARG A 225 9.02 5.08 -19.36
CA ARG A 225 8.06 6.14 -19.70
C ARG A 225 7.96 7.22 -18.63
N ARG A 226 7.93 6.84 -17.34
CA ARG A 226 7.86 7.78 -16.22
C ARG A 226 9.14 8.61 -16.06
N LEU A 227 10.31 8.02 -16.29
CA LEU A 227 11.59 8.74 -16.35
C LEU A 227 11.66 9.70 -17.53
N ALA A 228 11.22 9.27 -18.72
CA ALA A 228 11.18 10.15 -19.90
C ALA A 228 10.27 11.37 -19.64
N SER A 229 9.10 11.14 -19.03
CA SER A 229 8.16 12.21 -18.63
C SER A 229 8.78 13.21 -17.62
N SER A 230 9.79 12.82 -16.84
CA SER A 230 10.48 13.74 -15.92
C SER A 230 11.55 14.60 -16.59
N ALA A 231 11.84 14.41 -17.88
CA ALA A 231 12.83 15.19 -18.64
C ALA A 231 14.20 15.34 -17.92
N GLY A 232 14.64 14.29 -17.22
CA GLY A 232 15.91 14.27 -16.50
C GLY A 232 15.91 14.98 -15.13
N GLU A 233 14.80 15.58 -14.72
CA GLU A 233 14.70 16.25 -13.42
C GLU A 233 14.76 15.26 -12.24
N THR A 234 15.35 15.72 -11.13
CA THR A 234 15.32 14.98 -9.86
C THR A 234 14.01 15.26 -9.15
N THR A 235 13.02 14.40 -9.38
CA THR A 235 11.64 14.59 -8.93
C THR A 235 10.97 13.24 -8.63
N SER A 236 9.67 13.27 -8.35
CA SER A 236 8.80 12.08 -8.24
C SER A 236 9.00 11.14 -9.44
N LEU A 237 9.26 9.85 -9.19
CA LEU A 237 9.21 8.86 -10.26
C LEU A 237 7.81 8.79 -10.88
N PHE A 238 6.77 8.66 -10.06
CA PHE A 238 5.38 8.56 -10.55
C PHE A 238 4.70 9.92 -10.51
N GLY A 239 4.84 10.65 -11.60
CA GLY A 239 4.13 11.90 -11.85
C GLY A 239 3.88 12.10 -13.33
N TYR A 240 3.31 13.26 -13.63
CA TYR A 240 3.07 13.68 -15.00
C TYR A 240 3.27 15.19 -15.13
N LYS A 241 3.50 15.66 -16.36
CA LYS A 241 3.63 17.10 -16.63
C LYS A 241 2.26 17.71 -16.87
N ASN A 242 2.03 18.87 -16.28
CA ASN A 242 0.91 19.74 -16.60
C ASN A 242 1.47 21.11 -16.97
N GLY A 243 1.72 21.32 -18.26
CA GLY A 243 2.49 22.47 -18.72
C GLY A 243 3.93 22.44 -18.15
N PRO A 244 4.41 23.52 -17.52
CA PRO A 244 5.74 23.55 -16.90
C PRO A 244 5.81 22.79 -15.58
N ASP A 245 4.68 22.55 -14.93
CA ASP A 245 4.64 21.98 -13.59
C ASP A 245 4.66 20.44 -13.61
N ARG A 246 5.29 19.86 -12.58
CA ARG A 246 5.27 18.42 -12.32
C ARG A 246 4.20 18.12 -11.28
N ILE A 247 3.20 17.35 -11.69
CA ILE A 247 2.16 16.85 -10.79
C ILE A 247 2.55 15.48 -10.24
N HIS A 248 2.58 15.33 -8.92
CA HIS A 248 2.89 14.07 -8.25
C HIS A 248 1.64 13.23 -8.08
N LEU A 249 1.69 11.94 -8.42
CA LEU A 249 0.51 11.09 -8.29
C LEU A 249 0.16 10.78 -6.84
N THR A 250 -0.94 11.34 -6.37
CA THR A 250 -1.45 11.02 -5.04
C THR A 250 -2.11 9.65 -5.02
N ARG A 251 -2.13 9.03 -3.84
CA ARG A 251 -2.84 7.76 -3.64
C ARG A 251 -4.32 7.87 -4.01
N TYR A 252 -4.94 9.02 -3.73
CA TYR A 252 -6.34 9.27 -4.03
C TYR A 252 -6.58 9.23 -5.53
N GLN A 253 -5.85 10.03 -6.32
CA GLN A 253 -5.96 10.08 -7.78
C GLN A 253 -5.84 8.69 -8.42
N VAL A 254 -4.83 7.91 -8.00
CA VAL A 254 -4.64 6.56 -8.56
C VAL A 254 -5.76 5.62 -8.13
N ALA A 255 -6.14 5.62 -6.86
CA ALA A 255 -7.17 4.70 -6.36
C ALA A 255 -8.55 5.01 -6.94
N SER A 256 -8.93 6.29 -7.01
CA SER A 256 -10.23 6.71 -7.56
C SER A 256 -10.32 6.40 -9.04
N ARG A 257 -9.28 6.72 -9.81
CA ARG A 257 -9.28 6.49 -11.26
C ARG A 257 -9.29 5.02 -11.63
N VAL A 258 -8.51 4.19 -10.92
CA VAL A 258 -8.56 2.72 -11.11
C VAL A 258 -9.93 2.15 -10.76
N GLU A 259 -10.52 2.56 -9.64
CA GLU A 259 -11.84 2.08 -9.20
C GLU A 259 -12.93 2.48 -10.22
N GLU A 260 -12.89 3.69 -10.75
CA GLU A 260 -13.79 4.19 -11.80
C GLU A 260 -13.67 3.34 -13.08
N VAL A 261 -12.46 3.18 -13.62
CA VAL A 261 -12.23 2.46 -14.90
C VAL A 261 -12.62 0.99 -14.80
N LEU A 262 -12.33 0.35 -13.67
CA LEU A 262 -12.70 -1.05 -13.43
C LEU A 262 -14.21 -1.21 -13.23
N THR A 263 -14.85 -0.28 -12.52
CA THR A 263 -16.32 -0.29 -12.35
C THR A 263 -17.01 -0.13 -13.70
N ASN A 264 -16.56 0.80 -14.53
CA ASN A 264 -17.07 1.00 -15.90
C ASN A 264 -16.81 -0.22 -16.81
N GLY A 265 -15.79 -1.02 -16.50
CA GLY A 265 -15.51 -2.29 -17.16
C GLY A 265 -16.31 -3.49 -16.65
N GLY A 266 -17.22 -3.31 -15.68
CA GLY A 266 -17.98 -4.40 -15.06
C GLY A 266 -17.24 -5.15 -13.94
N PHE A 267 -16.20 -4.54 -13.35
CA PHE A 267 -15.38 -5.13 -12.28
C PHE A 267 -15.46 -4.33 -10.96
N PRO A 268 -16.66 -4.17 -10.36
CA PRO A 268 -16.81 -3.36 -9.15
C PRO A 268 -16.09 -3.97 -7.94
N GLY A 269 -15.65 -3.12 -7.01
CA GLY A 269 -15.08 -3.53 -5.73
C GLY A 269 -13.57 -3.83 -5.71
N ILE A 270 -12.88 -3.68 -6.84
CA ILE A 270 -11.43 -3.79 -6.94
C ILE A 270 -10.78 -2.43 -6.61
N LYS A 271 -9.97 -2.38 -5.56
CA LYS A 271 -9.32 -1.15 -5.06
C LYS A 271 -7.80 -1.18 -5.18
N GLY A 272 -7.10 -0.07 -4.96
CA GLY A 272 -5.63 0.02 -5.10
C GLY A 272 -4.77 -0.96 -4.27
N HIS A 273 -5.28 -1.56 -3.19
CA HIS A 273 -4.56 -2.64 -2.47
C HIS A 273 -4.58 -4.00 -3.20
N SER A 274 -5.42 -4.12 -4.22
CA SER A 274 -5.69 -5.37 -4.94
C SER A 274 -4.57 -5.72 -5.92
N PHE A 275 -3.69 -4.77 -6.29
CA PHE A 275 -2.52 -5.03 -7.14
C PHE A 275 -1.54 -6.01 -6.51
N ARG A 276 -1.16 -5.78 -5.24
CA ARG A 276 -0.23 -6.67 -4.52
C ARG A 276 -0.81 -8.07 -4.30
N VAL A 277 -2.12 -8.15 -4.02
CA VAL A 277 -2.85 -9.43 -3.92
C VAL A 277 -2.83 -10.15 -5.28
N GLY A 278 -3.15 -9.42 -6.34
CA GLY A 278 -3.17 -9.89 -7.72
C GLY A 278 -1.83 -10.45 -8.21
N GLY A 279 -0.79 -9.63 -8.13
CA GLY A 279 0.56 -9.96 -8.55
C GLY A 279 1.17 -11.14 -7.78
N ALA A 280 0.77 -11.32 -6.52
CA ALA A 280 1.22 -12.46 -5.72
C ALA A 280 0.47 -13.74 -6.10
N SER A 281 -0.85 -13.62 -6.31
CA SER A 281 -1.72 -14.73 -6.68
C SER A 281 -1.37 -15.30 -8.04
N ILE A 282 -1.13 -14.45 -9.06
CA ILE A 282 -0.72 -14.92 -10.39
C ILE A 282 0.59 -15.69 -10.36
N ARG A 283 1.60 -15.21 -9.61
CA ARG A 283 2.90 -15.87 -9.51
C ARG A 283 2.82 -17.20 -8.79
N SER A 284 2.04 -17.25 -7.71
CA SER A 284 1.75 -18.50 -7.02
C SER A 284 1.03 -19.50 -7.94
N ALA A 285 0.06 -19.04 -8.74
CA ALA A 285 -0.68 -19.89 -9.68
C ALA A 285 0.19 -20.37 -10.86
N LEU A 286 1.22 -19.60 -11.23
CA LEU A 286 2.22 -19.99 -12.25
C LEU A 286 3.36 -20.84 -11.68
N GLY A 287 3.31 -21.22 -10.39
CA GLY A 287 4.28 -22.15 -9.79
C GLY A 287 5.55 -21.49 -9.25
N MET A 288 5.58 -20.18 -9.05
CA MET A 288 6.69 -19.52 -8.36
C MET A 288 6.86 -20.10 -6.95
N SER A 289 8.10 -20.42 -6.58
CA SER A 289 8.39 -20.97 -5.25
C SER A 289 7.99 -19.98 -4.16
N GLN A 290 7.63 -20.49 -2.97
CA GLN A 290 7.32 -19.65 -1.82
C GLN A 290 8.50 -18.73 -1.46
N SER A 291 9.73 -19.25 -1.54
CA SER A 291 10.94 -18.48 -1.23
C SER A 291 11.08 -17.28 -2.17
N ASP A 292 10.95 -17.49 -3.48
CA ASP A 292 11.07 -16.42 -4.47
C ASP A 292 9.93 -15.41 -4.35
N LEU A 293 8.72 -15.89 -4.09
CA LEU A 293 7.56 -15.02 -3.89
C LEU A 293 7.71 -14.16 -2.63
N CYS A 294 8.25 -14.73 -1.54
CA CYS A 294 8.59 -14.02 -0.32
C CYS A 294 9.70 -12.99 -0.55
N ALA A 295 10.75 -13.35 -1.28
CA ALA A 295 11.84 -12.43 -1.65
C ALA A 295 11.32 -11.25 -2.47
N LEU A 296 10.57 -11.52 -3.54
CA LEU A 296 9.98 -10.50 -4.41
C LEU A 296 8.97 -9.60 -3.67
N GLY A 297 8.12 -10.22 -2.83
CA GLY A 297 7.13 -9.52 -2.04
C GLY A 297 7.69 -8.83 -0.80
N ARG A 298 8.97 -9.05 -0.47
CA ARG A 298 9.63 -8.54 0.75
C ARG A 298 8.92 -9.00 2.03
N TRP A 299 8.44 -10.24 2.04
CA TRP A 299 7.81 -10.86 3.20
C TRP A 299 8.83 -11.69 3.98
N LYS A 300 8.94 -11.44 5.28
CA LYS A 300 9.85 -12.18 6.19
C LYS A 300 9.16 -13.34 6.93
N SER A 301 7.86 -13.51 6.71
CA SER A 301 7.04 -14.50 7.41
C SER A 301 5.88 -14.95 6.53
N ASP A 302 5.07 -15.86 7.06
CA ASP A 302 3.85 -16.41 6.45
C ASP A 302 2.74 -15.39 6.14
N CYS A 303 2.95 -14.10 6.41
CA CYS A 303 2.03 -13.03 6.05
C CYS A 303 1.73 -12.93 4.54
N PHE A 304 2.56 -13.53 3.66
CA PHE A 304 2.27 -13.63 2.23
C PHE A 304 0.99 -14.44 1.94
N LYS A 305 0.65 -15.43 2.79
CA LYS A 305 -0.56 -16.27 2.65
C LYS A 305 -1.84 -15.42 2.62
N LEU A 306 -1.84 -14.25 3.29
CA LEU A 306 -2.96 -13.30 3.27
C LEU A 306 -3.22 -12.67 1.90
N TYR A 307 -2.21 -12.67 1.02
CA TYR A 307 -2.27 -12.09 -0.32
C TYR A 307 -2.61 -13.11 -1.41
N ILE A 308 -2.51 -14.40 -1.14
CA ILE A 308 -2.75 -15.43 -2.15
C ILE A 308 -4.25 -15.66 -2.32
N ARG A 309 -4.69 -15.72 -3.57
CA ARG A 309 -6.05 -16.08 -3.99
C ARG A 309 -5.93 -17.26 -4.95
N LYS A 310 -6.80 -18.24 -4.78
CA LYS A 310 -6.84 -19.41 -5.66
C LYS A 310 -7.28 -18.98 -7.05
N TYR A 311 -6.61 -19.52 -8.06
CA TYR A 311 -7.03 -19.43 -9.45
C TYR A 311 -7.85 -20.69 -9.77
N SER A 312 -9.00 -20.53 -10.42
CA SER A 312 -9.64 -21.66 -11.08
C SER A 312 -8.84 -22.07 -12.32
N ASP A 313 -9.08 -23.28 -12.85
CA ASP A 313 -8.46 -23.73 -14.10
C ASP A 313 -8.79 -22.79 -15.27
N SER A 314 -10.01 -22.25 -15.30
CA SER A 314 -10.43 -21.25 -16.28
C SER A 314 -9.66 -19.93 -16.13
N ASP A 315 -9.44 -19.45 -14.91
CA ASP A 315 -8.67 -18.23 -14.66
C ASP A 315 -7.21 -18.40 -15.10
N LEU A 316 -6.62 -19.55 -14.76
CA LEU A 316 -5.24 -19.85 -15.13
C LEU A 316 -5.08 -19.98 -16.65
N LYS A 317 -6.02 -20.65 -17.33
CA LYS A 317 -6.05 -20.74 -18.79
C LYS A 317 -6.15 -19.35 -19.43
N ARG A 318 -7.07 -18.51 -18.97
CA ARG A 318 -7.23 -17.13 -19.46
C ARG A 318 -5.96 -16.29 -19.24
N THR A 319 -5.34 -16.40 -18.07
CA THR A 319 -4.09 -15.70 -17.77
C THR A 319 -2.95 -16.15 -18.66
N ARG A 320 -2.78 -17.46 -18.88
CA ARG A 320 -1.72 -17.97 -19.78
C ARG A 320 -1.89 -17.45 -21.21
N LEU A 321 -3.13 -17.41 -21.72
CA LEU A 321 -3.41 -16.83 -23.04
C LEU A 321 -2.98 -15.36 -23.13
N LEU A 322 -3.30 -14.56 -22.10
CA LEU A 322 -2.91 -13.14 -22.06
C LEU A 322 -1.41 -12.92 -21.91
N LEU A 323 -0.67 -13.84 -21.29
CA LEU A 323 0.80 -13.74 -21.18
C LEU A 323 1.50 -14.12 -22.48
N HIS A 324 1.06 -15.19 -23.15
CA HIS A 324 1.69 -15.69 -24.38
C HIS A 324 1.35 -14.88 -25.63
N HIS A 325 0.10 -14.43 -25.73
CA HIS A 325 -0.39 -13.71 -26.91
C HIS A 325 -0.60 -12.23 -26.64
N GLY A 326 -0.14 -11.70 -25.49
CA GLY A 326 -0.58 -10.40 -24.98
C GLY A 326 -2.12 -10.31 -24.85
N PRO A 327 -2.66 -9.15 -24.45
CA PRO A 327 -4.05 -8.85 -24.75
C PRO A 327 -4.25 -8.88 -26.28
N PRO A 328 -5.44 -9.24 -26.80
CA PRO A 328 -5.68 -9.52 -28.23
C PRO A 328 -5.56 -8.30 -29.18
N TYR A 329 -4.80 -7.27 -28.81
CA TYR A 329 -4.69 -5.98 -29.47
C TYR A 329 -3.41 -5.83 -30.31
N HIS A 330 -2.63 -6.91 -30.52
CA HIS A 330 -1.49 -6.99 -31.44
C HIS A 330 -1.79 -6.61 -32.91
N LEU A 331 -3.03 -6.29 -33.23
CA LEU A 331 -3.47 -5.86 -34.56
C LEU A 331 -3.43 -4.34 -34.78
N CYS A 332 -2.88 -3.54 -33.84
CA CYS A 332 -2.70 -2.10 -34.05
C CYS A 332 -1.21 -1.68 -34.05
N PRO A 333 -0.53 -1.68 -35.21
CA PRO A 333 0.87 -1.29 -35.35
C PRO A 333 1.21 0.11 -34.80
N ARG A 334 0.23 1.03 -34.79
CA ARG A 334 0.37 2.39 -34.24
C ARG A 334 0.58 2.41 -32.72
N LEU A 335 -0.02 1.48 -31.97
CA LEU A 335 0.10 1.42 -30.51
C LEU A 335 1.47 0.86 -30.06
N TRP A 336 2.02 -0.10 -30.83
CA TRP A 336 3.38 -0.63 -30.61
C TRP A 336 4.45 0.42 -30.94
N ALA A 337 4.27 1.18 -32.01
CA ALA A 337 5.20 2.25 -32.40
C ALA A 337 5.31 3.35 -31.32
N LEU A 338 4.19 3.78 -30.71
CA LEU A 338 4.18 4.73 -29.59
C LEU A 338 4.86 4.20 -28.32
N CYS A 339 4.82 2.88 -28.09
CA CYS A 339 5.51 2.24 -26.97
C CYS A 339 7.01 2.02 -27.23
N SER A 340 7.40 1.85 -28.50
CA SER A 340 8.77 1.54 -28.92
C SER A 340 9.59 2.79 -29.26
N SER A 341 8.95 3.91 -29.59
CA SER A 341 9.60 5.20 -29.89
C SER A 341 10.18 5.93 -28.66
N ILE A 342 10.26 5.25 -27.51
CA ILE A 342 10.85 5.74 -26.25
C ILE A 342 11.99 4.80 -25.81
N THR A 343 12.65 4.13 -26.76
CA THR A 343 14.05 3.71 -26.60
C THR A 343 14.95 4.85 -27.07
N PRO A 344 16.09 5.11 -26.39
CA PRO A 344 16.98 6.22 -26.73
C PRO A 344 17.43 6.22 -28.18
#